data_AF-A0A5C8D631-F1
#
_entry.id   AF-A0A5C8D631-F1
#
_cell.length_a   1.000
_cell.length_b   1.000
_cell.length_c   1.000
_cell.angle_alpha   90.00
_cell.angle_beta   90.00
_cell.angle_gamma   90.00
#
_symmetry.space_group_name_H-M   'P 1'
#
loop_
_entity.id
_entity.type
_entity.pdbx_description
1 polymer ?
#
loop_
_entity_poly.entity_id
_entity_poly.type
_entity_poly.pdbx_seq_one_letter_code
_entity_poly.pdbx_strand_id
1 'polypeptide(L)'
;MKCKRAYIIFIADNKQNRINKFNIENILNELSMLCDTANYKVIERYSFIQQKIDSRTYIGKGKLESIKEKAIIDKVKYIIFDNELSGSQVNSIEENSDIKALTRTEIILEIFAMRAKTLTAKMQVELAFLEFEYPRLKGKRTNLSQVKGIIGLRGGAGEKQLEYDRRRARERIHKLKTQLNKVERVSKVGRKSRENTFRIAIVGYTNAGKSSLFNLLCKENIYVEDKLFATLDTHTRKLYLSNDAPVQVIISDTVGFIDRLPHTLIASFKSTLSEVVEADLLIHLIDSSDKNIEEKIIKVENTIKEIGASEIKSLSVFNKIDCIDEIQKDKIKILYNNPIFISAKNNINIENLRKIILNTILELNKVEY
;
A
#
# COMPACT_ATOMS: atom_id res chain seq x y z
N MET A 1 -7.49 3.46 24.55
CA MET A 1 -6.15 3.47 23.91
C MET A 1 -5.69 4.92 23.76
N LYS A 2 -4.52 5.30 24.28
CA LYS A 2 -3.97 6.66 24.06
C LYS A 2 -3.64 6.82 22.59
N CYS A 3 -4.30 7.76 21.91
CA CYS A 3 -4.06 8.06 20.50
C CYS A 3 -2.62 8.57 20.31
N LYS A 4 -1.88 8.02 19.35
CA LYS A 4 -0.48 8.42 19.08
C LYS A 4 -0.48 9.78 18.40
N ARG A 5 -0.01 10.83 19.07
CA ARG A 5 0.06 12.18 18.48
C ARG A 5 1.28 12.27 17.57
N ALA A 6 1.09 12.70 16.33
CA ALA A 6 2.13 12.78 15.32
C ALA A 6 2.15 14.13 14.59
N TYR A 7 3.33 14.52 14.11
CA TYR A 7 3.49 15.48 13.03
C TYR A 7 3.80 14.73 11.74
N ILE A 8 3.34 15.27 10.61
CA ILE A 8 3.72 14.77 9.29
C ILE A 8 4.57 15.80 8.55
N ILE A 9 5.60 15.35 7.86
CA ILE A 9 6.55 16.20 7.14
C ILE A 9 6.72 15.69 5.71
N PHE A 10 6.51 16.57 4.74
CA PHE A 10 6.84 16.35 3.34
C PHE A 10 7.96 17.30 2.89
N ILE A 11 8.96 16.78 2.18
CA ILE A 11 10.06 17.59 1.68
C ILE A 11 10.28 17.31 0.20
N ALA A 12 10.31 18.38 -0.58
CA ALA A 12 10.65 18.35 -2.00
C ALA A 12 12.04 18.96 -2.22
N ASP A 13 12.85 18.29 -3.04
CA ASP A 13 14.03 18.90 -3.65
C ASP A 13 13.58 19.81 -4.83
N ASN A 14 14.19 20.99 -4.98
CA ASN A 14 13.94 21.90 -6.10
C ASN A 14 14.01 21.23 -7.48
N LYS A 15 14.86 20.21 -7.67
CA LYS A 15 14.90 19.43 -8.91
C LYS A 15 13.61 18.63 -9.12
N GLN A 16 13.11 17.99 -8.07
CA GLN A 16 11.87 17.21 -8.11
C GLN A 16 10.65 18.11 -8.30
N ASN A 17 10.62 19.28 -7.66
CA ASN A 17 9.52 20.24 -7.76
C ASN A 17 9.40 20.91 -9.15
N ARG A 18 10.52 21.05 -9.87
CA ARG A 18 10.51 21.57 -11.26
C ARG A 18 10.03 20.54 -12.29
N ILE A 19 10.23 19.25 -12.01
CA ILE A 19 9.92 18.16 -12.94
C ILE A 19 8.48 17.68 -12.77
N ASN A 20 7.98 17.64 -11.53
CA ASN A 20 6.62 17.24 -11.21
C ASN A 20 5.90 18.39 -10.51
N LYS A 21 4.74 18.81 -11.04
CA LYS A 21 3.75 19.57 -10.26
C LYS A 21 3.19 18.63 -9.18
N PHE A 22 3.95 18.41 -8.11
CA PHE A 22 3.44 17.66 -6.98
C PHE A 22 2.31 18.46 -6.34
N ASN A 23 1.12 17.88 -6.29
CA ASN A 23 0.10 18.40 -5.40
C ASN A 23 0.48 18.01 -3.96
N ILE A 24 1.27 18.87 -3.32
CA ILE A 24 1.79 18.70 -1.96
C ILE A 24 0.64 18.41 -0.98
N GLU A 25 -0.50 19.10 -1.17
CA GLU A 25 -1.68 18.88 -0.36
C GLU A 25 -2.22 17.46 -0.51
N ASN A 26 -2.28 16.92 -1.72
CA ASN A 26 -2.72 15.54 -1.94
C ASN A 26 -1.82 14.52 -1.23
N ILE A 27 -0.50 14.71 -1.31
CA ILE A 27 0.48 13.81 -0.66
C ILE A 27 0.29 13.86 0.86
N LEU A 28 0.21 15.07 1.43
CA LEU A 28 0.01 15.24 2.87
C LEU A 28 -1.37 14.75 3.33
N ASN A 29 -2.41 14.90 2.52
CA ASN A 29 -3.74 14.36 2.79
C ASN A 29 -3.70 12.84 2.81
N GLU A 30 -3.06 12.21 1.83
CA GLU A 30 -2.91 10.75 1.78
C GLU A 30 -2.07 10.23 2.96
N LEU A 31 -0.96 10.89 3.28
CA LEU A 31 -0.15 10.52 4.45
C LEU A 31 -0.94 10.70 5.76
N SER A 32 -1.79 11.72 5.86
CA SER A 32 -2.71 11.89 6.99
C SER A 32 -3.69 10.71 7.09
N MET A 33 -4.29 10.29 5.97
CA MET A 33 -5.20 9.15 5.95
C MET A 33 -4.50 7.84 6.33
N LEU A 34 -3.23 7.67 5.94
CA LEU A 34 -2.40 6.53 6.38
C LEU A 34 -2.18 6.58 7.90
N CYS A 35 -1.81 7.75 8.42
CA CYS A 35 -1.64 7.96 9.86
C CYS A 35 -2.92 7.64 10.64
N ASP A 36 -4.05 8.18 10.19
CA ASP A 36 -5.36 7.95 10.82
C ASP A 36 -5.71 6.45 10.82
N THR A 37 -5.44 5.75 9.72
CA THR A 37 -5.62 4.29 9.61
C THR A 37 -4.74 3.52 10.60
N ALA A 38 -3.51 3.99 10.83
CA ALA A 38 -2.55 3.42 11.78
C ALA A 38 -2.76 3.91 13.24
N ASN A 39 -3.87 4.59 13.54
CA ASN A 39 -4.18 5.17 14.85
C ASN A 39 -3.23 6.29 15.31
N TYR A 40 -2.62 7.02 14.38
CA TYR A 40 -1.88 8.25 14.64
C TYR A 40 -2.76 9.46 14.36
N LYS A 41 -2.94 10.33 15.36
CA LYS A 41 -3.60 11.62 15.18
C LYS A 41 -2.57 12.66 14.75
N VAL A 42 -2.72 13.14 13.52
CA VAL A 42 -1.90 14.22 12.98
C VAL A 42 -2.31 15.54 13.65
N ILE A 43 -1.37 16.15 14.38
CA ILE A 43 -1.56 17.43 15.05
C ILE A 43 -1.21 18.59 14.12
N GLU A 44 -0.15 18.43 13.32
CA GLU A 44 0.32 19.47 12.42
C GLU A 44 1.00 18.86 11.20
N ARG A 45 0.99 19.62 10.10
CA ARG A 45 1.52 19.23 8.80
C ARG A 45 2.58 20.24 8.37
N TYR A 46 3.74 19.74 7.98
CA TYR A 46 4.85 20.57 7.50
C TYR A 46 5.17 20.20 6.06
N SER A 47 5.42 21.23 5.24
CA SER A 47 5.98 21.07 3.91
C SER A 47 7.18 21.99 3.74
N PHE A 48 8.27 21.46 3.18
CA PHE A 48 9.47 22.24 2.90
C PHE A 48 9.94 21.99 1.47
N ILE A 49 10.30 23.07 0.79
CA ILE A 49 11.01 23.02 -0.49
C ILE A 49 12.44 23.46 -0.21
N GLN A 50 13.41 22.64 -0.61
CA GLN A 50 14.84 22.92 -0.36
C GLN A 50 15.70 22.61 -1.58
N GLN A 51 16.80 23.36 -1.73
CA GLN A 51 17.73 23.18 -2.85
C GLN A 51 18.52 21.87 -2.79
N LYS A 52 18.81 21.38 -1.58
CA LYS A 52 19.57 20.16 -1.34
C LYS A 52 19.13 19.54 -0.02
N ILE A 53 19.02 18.22 -0.01
CA ILE A 53 18.70 17.44 1.19
C ILE A 53 19.90 17.39 2.15
N ASP A 54 19.64 17.62 3.43
CA ASP A 54 20.66 17.49 4.47
C ASP A 54 20.99 16.00 4.72
N SER A 55 22.26 15.64 4.55
CA SER A 55 22.70 14.24 4.69
C SER A 55 22.53 13.67 6.11
N ARG A 56 22.45 14.52 7.13
CA ARG A 56 22.35 14.14 8.54
C ARG A 56 20.91 14.21 9.07
N THR A 57 20.14 15.26 8.78
CA THR A 57 18.79 15.43 9.36
C THR A 57 17.67 15.47 8.35
N TYR A 58 17.98 15.37 7.05
CA TYR A 58 17.05 15.47 5.92
C TYR A 58 16.44 16.87 5.72
N ILE A 59 16.04 17.58 6.78
CA ILE A 59 15.46 18.95 6.77
C ILE A 59 16.42 20.08 7.18
N GLY A 60 17.60 19.75 7.70
CA GLY A 60 18.53 20.71 8.30
C GLY A 60 18.33 20.88 9.81
N LYS A 61 19.41 21.18 10.54
CA LYS A 61 19.45 21.19 12.00
C LYS A 61 18.49 22.20 12.64
N GLY A 62 18.51 23.47 12.20
CA GLY A 62 17.69 24.52 12.82
C GLY A 62 16.18 24.29 12.66
N LYS A 63 15.72 23.80 11.51
CA LYS A 63 14.31 23.45 11.30
C LYS A 63 13.90 22.24 12.14
N LEU A 64 14.79 21.25 12.28
CA LEU A 64 14.53 20.10 13.12
C LEU A 64 14.38 20.51 14.59
N GLU A 65 15.28 21.36 15.10
CA GLU A 65 15.25 21.83 16.48
C GLU A 65 13.95 22.58 16.79
N SER A 66 13.52 23.51 15.91
CA SER A 66 12.25 24.22 16.11
C SER A 66 11.02 23.30 16.10
N ILE A 67 11.00 22.29 15.21
CA ILE A 67 9.93 21.28 15.18
C ILE A 67 9.95 20.44 16.46
N LYS A 68 11.14 20.05 16.96
CA LYS A 68 11.27 19.28 18.21
C LYS A 68 10.78 20.07 19.42
N GLU A 69 11.15 21.35 19.52
CA GLU A 69 10.68 22.24 20.59
C GLU A 69 9.15 22.33 20.60
N LYS A 70 8.54 22.54 19.43
CA LYS A 70 7.08 22.57 19.31
C LYS A 70 6.44 21.22 19.61
N ALA A 71 7.05 20.12 19.18
CA ALA A 71 6.57 18.77 19.46
C ALA A 71 6.53 18.47 20.98
N ILE A 72 7.49 18.99 21.75
CA ILE A 72 7.50 18.85 23.22
C ILE A 72 6.30 19.58 23.83
N ILE A 73 6.03 20.81 23.40
CA ILE A 73 4.87 21.61 23.86
C ILE A 73 3.55 20.88 23.53
N ASP A 74 3.43 20.38 22.30
CA ASP A 74 2.22 19.70 21.83
C ASP A 74 2.10 18.24 22.29
N LYS A 75 3.07 17.74 23.08
CA LYS A 75 3.16 16.35 23.55
C LYS A 75 3.13 15.33 22.40
N VAL A 76 3.77 15.67 21.29
CA VAL A 76 3.93 14.83 20.10
C VAL A 76 5.17 13.95 20.27
N LYS A 77 5.01 12.66 20.03
CA LYS A 77 6.10 11.66 20.17
C LYS A 77 6.55 11.08 18.84
N TYR A 78 5.84 11.36 17.75
CA TYR A 78 6.10 10.76 16.45
C TYR A 78 6.22 11.86 15.40
N ILE A 79 7.30 11.83 14.64
CA ILE A 79 7.44 12.65 13.44
C ILE A 79 7.51 11.69 12.26
N ILE A 80 6.54 11.82 11.36
CA ILE A 80 6.34 10.92 10.22
C ILE A 80 6.76 11.66 8.96
N PHE A 81 7.78 11.15 8.28
CA PHE A 81 8.29 11.68 7.03
C PHE A 81 7.65 10.94 5.85
N ASP A 82 7.14 11.67 4.87
CA ASP A 82 6.66 11.08 3.62
C ASP A 82 7.81 10.45 2.82
N ASN A 83 8.99 11.07 2.89
CA ASN A 83 10.19 10.60 2.21
C ASN A 83 10.91 9.51 3.01
N GLU A 84 11.65 8.67 2.30
CA GLU A 84 12.52 7.67 2.93
C GLU A 84 13.72 8.30 3.64
N LEU A 85 14.05 7.75 4.81
CA LEU A 85 15.17 8.18 5.64
C LEU A 85 16.22 7.07 5.74
N SER A 86 17.50 7.45 5.69
CA SER A 86 18.60 6.55 6.04
C SER A 86 18.67 6.30 7.55
N GLY A 87 19.27 5.18 7.97
CA GLY A 87 19.43 4.87 9.39
C GLY A 87 20.21 5.95 10.17
N SER A 88 21.19 6.60 9.54
CA SER A 88 21.90 7.74 10.14
C SER A 88 21.03 8.98 10.32
N GLN A 89 20.10 9.21 9.39
CA GLN A 89 19.14 10.31 9.49
C GLN A 89 18.13 10.07 10.60
N VAL A 90 17.57 8.86 10.68
CA VAL A 90 16.68 8.45 11.77
C VAL A 90 17.36 8.70 13.12
N ASN A 91 18.57 8.17 13.33
CA ASN A 91 19.28 8.38 14.59
C ASN A 91 19.51 9.86 14.91
N SER A 92 19.88 10.67 13.91
CA SER A 92 20.13 12.09 14.12
C SER A 92 18.85 12.86 14.45
N ILE A 93 17.71 12.42 13.90
CA ILE A 93 16.40 12.98 14.20
C ILE A 93 15.94 12.54 15.60
N GLU A 94 16.26 11.32 16.05
CA GLU A 94 15.89 10.84 17.38
C GLU A 94 16.87 11.30 18.49
N GLU A 95 18.07 11.73 18.11
CA GLU A 95 19.15 12.14 19.02
C GLU A 95 18.67 13.19 20.05
N ASN A 96 18.95 12.93 21.33
CA ASN A 96 18.62 13.79 22.46
C ASN A 96 17.12 14.17 22.58
N SER A 97 16.21 13.30 22.11
CA SER A 97 14.76 13.54 22.21
C SER A 97 13.95 12.26 22.41
N ASP A 98 12.80 12.35 23.08
CA ASP A 98 11.83 11.26 23.23
C ASP A 98 10.96 11.03 21.96
N ILE A 99 11.37 11.63 20.85
CA ILE A 99 10.65 11.60 19.58
C ILE A 99 11.14 10.43 18.75
N LYS A 100 10.20 9.71 18.13
CA LYS A 100 10.47 8.68 17.13
C LYS A 100 10.27 9.20 15.72
N ALA A 101 11.24 8.94 14.86
CA ALA A 101 11.16 9.27 13.44
C ALA A 101 10.66 8.05 12.67
N LEU A 102 9.52 8.21 11.99
CA LEU A 102 8.94 7.17 11.14
C LEU A 102 8.89 7.67 9.70
N THR A 103 8.84 6.73 8.76
CA THR A 103 8.71 6.96 7.33
C THR A 103 7.35 6.47 6.82
N ARG A 104 6.94 6.92 5.64
CA ARG A 104 5.73 6.44 4.96
C ARG A 104 5.69 4.90 4.90
N THR A 105 6.80 4.27 4.54
CA THR A 105 6.89 2.80 4.47
C THR A 105 6.60 2.13 5.82
N GLU A 106 7.09 2.68 6.93
CA GLU A 106 6.82 2.14 8.27
C GLU A 106 5.35 2.25 8.65
N ILE A 107 4.69 3.37 8.32
CA ILE A 107 3.25 3.53 8.55
C ILE A 107 2.45 2.52 7.73
N ILE A 108 2.80 2.31 6.45
CA ILE A 108 2.14 1.30 5.61
C ILE A 108 2.32 -0.11 6.20
N LEU A 109 3.54 -0.46 6.62
CA LEU A 109 3.82 -1.74 7.26
C LEU A 109 3.07 -1.93 8.59
N GLU A 110 2.90 -0.86 9.38
CA GLU A 110 2.11 -0.90 10.61
C GLU A 110 0.62 -1.13 10.33
N ILE A 111 0.06 -0.47 9.31
CA ILE A 111 -1.31 -0.75 8.84
C ILE A 111 -1.44 -2.22 8.44
N PHE A 112 -0.49 -2.75 7.67
CA PHE A 112 -0.53 -4.15 7.28
C PHE A 112 -0.42 -5.10 8.46
N ALA A 113 0.43 -4.81 9.45
CA ALA A 113 0.53 -5.61 10.66
C ALA A 113 -0.80 -5.62 11.44
N MET A 114 -1.51 -4.49 11.47
CA MET A 114 -2.84 -4.40 12.09
C MET A 114 -3.91 -5.19 11.33
N ARG A 115 -3.78 -5.33 10.01
CA ARG A 115 -4.76 -6.00 9.13
C ARG A 115 -4.47 -7.48 8.89
N ALA A 116 -3.23 -7.93 9.08
CA ALA A 116 -2.81 -9.31 8.88
C ALA A 116 -3.48 -10.25 9.89
N LYS A 117 -4.57 -10.90 9.49
CA LYS A 117 -5.30 -11.87 10.31
C LYS A 117 -4.73 -13.28 10.14
N THR A 118 -4.45 -13.67 8.90
CA THR A 118 -3.94 -15.00 8.57
C THR A 118 -2.46 -15.15 8.95
N LEU A 119 -2.02 -16.39 9.20
CA LEU A 119 -0.61 -16.68 9.47
C LEU A 119 0.28 -16.29 8.27
N THR A 120 -0.22 -16.52 7.06
CA THR A 120 0.47 -16.19 5.81
C THR A 120 0.66 -14.69 5.64
N ALA A 121 -0.38 -13.88 5.88
CA ALA A 121 -0.26 -12.42 5.85
C ALA A 121 0.68 -11.92 6.94
N LYS A 122 0.62 -12.47 8.15
CA LYS A 122 1.54 -12.11 9.25
C LYS A 122 2.99 -12.38 8.87
N MET A 123 3.26 -13.51 8.23
CA MET A 123 4.61 -13.87 7.75
C MET A 123 5.09 -12.95 6.61
N GLN A 124 4.21 -12.55 5.69
CA GLN A 124 4.54 -11.61 4.62
C GLN A 124 4.85 -10.21 5.17
N VAL A 125 4.05 -9.73 6.13
CA VAL A 125 4.30 -8.44 6.78
C VAL A 125 5.61 -8.47 7.57
N GLU A 126 5.87 -9.55 8.31
CA GLU A 126 7.13 -9.71 9.04
C GLU A 126 8.32 -9.75 8.08
N LEU A 127 8.20 -10.47 6.96
CA LEU A 127 9.23 -10.51 5.92
C LEU A 127 9.50 -9.11 5.36
N ALA A 128 8.45 -8.39 4.97
CA ALA A 128 8.57 -7.04 4.41
C ALA A 128 9.20 -6.06 5.41
N PHE A 129 8.81 -6.15 6.68
CA PHE A 129 9.40 -5.33 7.75
C PHE A 129 10.89 -5.64 7.94
N LEU A 130 11.27 -6.92 8.00
CA LEU A 130 12.68 -7.31 8.14
C LEU A 130 13.51 -6.91 6.93
N GLU A 131 13.00 -7.05 5.71
CA GLU A 131 13.71 -6.63 4.49
C GLU A 131 13.91 -5.11 4.44
N PHE A 132 12.95 -4.34 4.95
CA PHE A 132 13.04 -2.89 5.08
C PHE A 132 14.04 -2.44 6.15
N GLU A 133 14.02 -3.08 7.33
CA GLU A 133 14.89 -2.74 8.46
C GLU A 133 16.32 -3.24 8.29
N TYR A 134 16.51 -4.41 7.66
CA TYR A 134 17.81 -5.06 7.51
C TYR A 134 18.94 -4.16 6.99
N PRO A 135 18.77 -3.37 5.90
CA PRO A 135 19.81 -2.43 5.46
C PRO A 135 20.04 -1.28 6.43
N ARG A 136 19.04 -0.90 7.24
CA ARG A 136 19.08 0.21 8.20
C ARG A 136 19.76 -0.16 9.52
N LEU A 137 19.81 -1.44 9.88
CA LEU A 137 20.49 -1.94 11.08
C LEU A 137 21.97 -1.51 11.16
N LYS A 138 22.66 -1.35 10.02
CA LYS A 138 24.07 -0.90 9.98
C LYS A 138 24.25 0.51 10.57
N GLY A 139 23.21 1.34 10.51
CA GLY A 139 23.24 2.72 10.98
C GLY A 139 22.87 2.89 12.44
N LYS A 140 22.01 2.03 13.02
CA LYS A 140 21.51 2.17 14.39
C LYS A 140 22.64 2.02 15.40
N ARG A 141 23.04 3.11 16.05
CA ARG A 141 23.89 3.03 17.25
C ARG A 141 23.01 2.62 18.42
N THR A 142 23.20 1.41 18.93
CA THR A 142 22.63 1.05 20.22
C THR A 142 23.29 1.92 21.31
N ASN A 143 22.51 2.62 22.14
CA ASN A 143 23.00 3.38 23.31
C ASN A 143 23.86 2.55 24.29
N LEU A 144 23.93 1.24 24.11
CA LEU A 144 24.86 0.34 24.81
C LEU A 144 26.35 0.67 24.63
N SER A 145 26.75 1.45 23.63
CA SER A 145 28.16 1.83 23.43
C SER A 145 28.69 2.85 24.45
N GLN A 146 27.83 3.53 25.22
CA GLN A 146 28.26 4.54 26.20
C GLN A 146 28.60 3.98 27.59
N VAL A 147 28.14 2.77 27.95
CA VAL A 147 28.31 2.24 29.33
C VAL A 147 29.63 1.49 29.54
N LYS A 148 30.42 1.19 28.49
CA LYS A 148 31.68 0.43 28.60
C LYS A 148 32.87 1.19 28.04
N GLY A 149 33.11 2.39 28.55
CA GLY A 149 34.30 3.19 28.25
C GLY A 149 35.50 2.81 29.12
N ILE A 150 35.94 1.54 29.16
CA ILE A 150 37.23 1.16 29.77
C ILE A 150 37.82 -0.02 28.95
N ILE A 151 38.99 0.22 28.33
CA ILE A 151 39.92 -0.72 27.65
C ILE A 151 39.65 -1.04 26.17
N GLY A 152 40.34 -0.30 25.28
CA GLY A 152 41.45 -0.84 24.47
C GLY A 152 41.23 -1.89 23.37
N LEU A 153 40.01 -2.38 23.12
CA LEU A 153 39.75 -3.34 22.03
C LEU A 153 39.01 -2.65 20.87
N ARG A 154 39.74 -2.34 19.79
CA ARG A 154 39.15 -2.05 18.46
C ARG A 154 38.25 -3.24 18.09
N GLY A 155 36.93 -3.04 18.09
CA GLY A 155 35.93 -4.09 17.87
C GLY A 155 34.90 -4.29 19.00
N GLY A 156 34.52 -3.20 19.68
CA GLY A 156 33.72 -3.20 20.92
C GLY A 156 32.37 -3.90 20.81
N ALA A 157 31.83 -4.34 21.96
CA ALA A 157 30.62 -5.16 22.10
C ALA A 157 29.40 -4.71 21.26
N GLY A 158 29.28 -3.42 20.92
CA GLY A 158 28.24 -2.90 20.03
C GLY A 158 28.37 -3.34 18.56
N GLU A 159 29.58 -3.43 18.00
CA GLU A 159 29.78 -3.93 16.64
C GLU A 159 29.44 -5.42 16.54
N LYS A 160 29.84 -6.20 17.55
CA LYS A 160 29.48 -7.63 17.66
C LYS A 160 27.96 -7.82 17.82
N GLN A 161 27.30 -6.96 18.59
CA GLN A 161 25.84 -7.01 18.75
C GLN A 161 25.10 -6.68 17.44
N LEU A 162 25.55 -5.65 16.71
CA LEU A 162 24.97 -5.30 15.41
C LEU A 162 25.16 -6.40 14.37
N GLU A 163 26.33 -7.03 14.35
CA GLU A 163 26.61 -8.18 13.48
C GLU A 163 25.70 -9.37 13.83
N TYR A 164 25.53 -9.63 15.12
CA TYR A 164 24.64 -10.68 15.63
C TYR A 164 23.18 -10.43 15.25
N ASP A 165 22.68 -9.21 15.45
CA ASP A 165 21.30 -8.82 15.10
C ASP A 165 21.06 -8.92 13.59
N ARG A 166 22.04 -8.50 12.78
CA ARG A 166 21.99 -8.69 11.31
C ARG A 166 21.97 -10.16 10.92
N ARG A 167 22.78 -11.01 11.57
CA ARG A 167 22.81 -12.44 11.28
C ARG A 167 21.44 -13.06 11.58
N ARG A 168 20.87 -12.77 12.76
CA ARG A 168 19.52 -13.22 13.15
C ARG A 168 18.44 -12.73 12.18
N ALA A 169 18.48 -11.46 11.79
CA ALA A 169 17.53 -10.91 10.82
C ALA A 169 17.62 -11.63 9.47
N ARG A 170 18.85 -11.87 8.97
CA ARG A 170 19.07 -12.59 7.71
C ARG A 170 18.57 -14.04 7.76
N GLU A 171 18.86 -14.76 8.84
CA GLU A 171 18.37 -16.12 9.07
C GLU A 171 16.83 -16.16 9.11
N ARG A 172 16.21 -15.19 9.79
CA ARG A 172 14.75 -15.07 9.87
C ARG A 172 14.13 -14.78 8.50
N ILE A 173 14.71 -13.86 7.73
CA ILE A 173 14.29 -13.56 6.35
C ILE A 173 14.34 -14.84 5.50
N HIS A 174 15.44 -15.60 5.57
CA HIS A 174 15.57 -16.85 4.82
C HIS A 174 14.51 -17.89 5.24
N LYS A 175 14.28 -18.03 6.55
CA LYS A 175 13.24 -18.93 7.09
C LYS A 175 11.83 -18.52 6.63
N LEU A 176 11.49 -17.24 6.67
CA LEU A 176 10.18 -16.75 6.22
C LEU A 176 9.98 -16.98 4.71
N LYS A 177 11.00 -16.68 3.89
CA LYS A 177 10.96 -16.94 2.44
C LYS A 177 10.74 -18.42 2.13
N THR A 178 11.47 -19.31 2.79
CA THR A 178 11.33 -20.75 2.57
C THR A 178 9.96 -21.26 3.01
N GLN A 179 9.40 -20.78 4.12
CA GLN A 179 8.06 -21.15 4.56
C GLN A 179 6.97 -20.61 3.62
N LEU A 180 7.06 -19.35 3.17
CA LEU A 180 6.13 -18.76 2.22
C LEU A 180 6.15 -19.49 0.87
N ASN A 181 7.33 -19.87 0.36
CA ASN A 181 7.46 -20.67 -0.85
C ASN A 181 6.78 -22.05 -0.72
N LYS A 182 6.82 -22.67 0.47
CA LYS A 182 6.11 -23.93 0.71
C LYS A 182 4.59 -23.73 0.67
N VAL A 183 4.09 -22.68 1.31
CA VAL A 183 2.66 -22.32 1.26
C VAL A 183 2.22 -22.08 -0.18
N GLU A 184 3.00 -21.33 -0.96
CA GLU A 184 2.70 -21.05 -2.37
C GLU A 184 2.61 -22.34 -3.21
N ARG A 185 3.52 -23.30 -3.00
CA ARG A 185 3.47 -24.60 -3.68
C ARG A 185 2.20 -25.39 -3.36
N VAL A 186 1.80 -25.42 -2.09
CA VAL A 186 0.55 -26.09 -1.67
C VAL A 186 -0.66 -25.40 -2.29
N SER A 187 -0.70 -24.07 -2.28
CA SER A 187 -1.75 -23.29 -2.94
C SER A 187 -1.82 -23.59 -4.44
N LYS A 188 -0.68 -23.69 -5.13
CA LYS A 188 -0.62 -24.05 -6.57
C LYS A 188 -1.22 -25.43 -6.85
N VAL A 189 -0.99 -26.42 -5.99
CA VAL A 189 -1.57 -27.78 -6.14
C VAL A 189 -3.09 -27.74 -5.98
N GLY A 190 -3.63 -27.01 -5.00
CA GLY A 190 -5.08 -26.80 -4.86
C GLY A 190 -5.71 -26.00 -6.01
N ARG A 191 -4.92 -25.14 -6.68
CA ARG A 191 -5.32 -24.32 -7.83
C ARG A 191 -5.34 -25.09 -9.16
N LYS A 192 -4.49 -26.11 -9.35
CA LYS A 192 -4.52 -26.99 -10.54
C LYS A 192 -5.85 -27.72 -10.71
N SER A 193 -6.55 -28.04 -9.62
CA SER A 193 -7.89 -28.62 -9.67
C SER A 193 -8.98 -27.66 -10.23
N ARG A 194 -8.64 -26.40 -10.55
CA ARG A 194 -9.56 -25.34 -11.02
C ARG A 194 -9.17 -24.78 -12.39
N GLU A 195 -8.39 -25.52 -13.18
CA GLU A 195 -7.80 -25.05 -14.45
C GLU A 195 -8.83 -24.55 -15.50
N ASN A 196 -10.11 -24.90 -15.40
CA ASN A 196 -11.15 -24.48 -16.36
C ASN A 196 -12.10 -23.36 -15.89
N THR A 197 -11.82 -22.65 -14.80
CA THR A 197 -12.73 -21.58 -14.32
C THR A 197 -12.13 -20.19 -14.53
N PHE A 198 -12.83 -19.36 -15.30
CA PHE A 198 -12.47 -17.98 -15.59
C PHE A 198 -12.30 -17.13 -14.32
N ARG A 199 -11.23 -16.35 -14.24
CA ARG A 199 -10.80 -15.61 -13.05
C ARG A 199 -10.84 -14.11 -13.27
N ILE A 200 -11.41 -13.40 -12.31
CA ILE A 200 -11.57 -11.96 -12.30
C ILE A 200 -10.90 -11.39 -11.05
N ALA A 201 -10.00 -10.43 -11.22
CA ALA A 201 -9.40 -9.70 -10.10
C ALA A 201 -9.89 -8.24 -10.08
N ILE A 202 -10.38 -7.79 -8.92
CA ILE A 202 -10.73 -6.38 -8.72
C ILE A 202 -9.47 -5.65 -8.28
N VAL A 203 -9.01 -4.70 -9.09
CA VAL A 203 -7.83 -3.86 -8.83
C VAL A 203 -8.23 -2.40 -8.75
N GLY A 204 -7.36 -1.56 -8.17
CA GLY A 204 -7.61 -0.14 -8.07
C GLY A 204 -7.02 0.48 -6.81
N TYR A 205 -7.10 1.80 -6.72
CA TYR A 205 -6.53 2.54 -5.61
C TYR A 205 -7.19 2.17 -4.26
N THR A 206 -6.48 2.35 -3.15
CA THR A 206 -7.06 2.23 -1.81
C THR A 206 -8.24 3.18 -1.68
N ASN A 207 -9.32 2.68 -1.06
CA ASN A 207 -10.60 3.39 -0.91
C ASN A 207 -11.44 3.60 -2.20
N ALA A 208 -11.09 2.96 -3.33
CA ALA A 208 -11.95 2.97 -4.53
C ALA A 208 -13.29 2.21 -4.36
N GLY A 209 -13.47 1.49 -3.24
CA GLY A 209 -14.67 0.70 -2.96
C GLY A 209 -14.62 -0.75 -3.45
N LYS A 210 -13.40 -1.33 -3.59
CA LYS A 210 -13.21 -2.71 -4.09
C LYS A 210 -13.96 -3.74 -3.27
N SER A 211 -13.80 -3.70 -1.95
CA SER A 211 -14.50 -4.61 -1.04
C SER A 211 -16.01 -4.40 -1.01
N SER A 212 -16.48 -3.16 -1.17
CA SER A 212 -17.91 -2.87 -1.33
C SER A 212 -18.48 -3.54 -2.59
N LEU A 213 -17.78 -3.40 -3.73
CA LEU A 213 -18.20 -4.05 -4.97
C LEU A 213 -18.15 -5.57 -4.85
N PHE A 214 -17.08 -6.11 -4.27
CA PHE A 214 -16.92 -7.54 -4.05
C PHE A 214 -18.08 -8.13 -3.23
N ASN A 215 -18.41 -7.50 -2.10
CA ASN A 215 -19.51 -7.90 -1.23
C ASN A 215 -20.85 -7.91 -1.97
N LEU A 216 -21.10 -6.84 -2.71
CA LEU A 216 -22.34 -6.68 -3.42
C LEU A 216 -22.48 -7.73 -4.54
N LEU A 217 -21.40 -8.02 -5.26
CA LEU A 217 -21.39 -9.05 -6.28
C LEU A 217 -21.58 -10.45 -5.68
N CYS A 218 -20.91 -10.76 -4.56
CA CYS A 218 -20.93 -12.08 -3.92
C CYS A 218 -22.08 -12.27 -2.91
N LYS A 219 -22.89 -11.24 -2.64
CA LYS A 219 -23.90 -11.21 -1.56
C LYS A 219 -23.30 -11.53 -0.18
N GLU A 220 -22.10 -11.01 0.10
CA GLU A 220 -21.40 -11.20 1.38
C GLU A 220 -21.42 -9.94 2.26
N ASN A 221 -21.27 -10.15 3.56
CA ASN A 221 -21.10 -9.09 4.58
C ASN A 221 -19.61 -8.99 5.00
N ILE A 222 -18.66 -8.86 4.06
CA ILE A 222 -17.28 -8.51 4.47
C ILE A 222 -17.32 -7.09 5.02
N TYR A 223 -16.71 -6.88 6.19
CA TYR A 223 -16.67 -5.57 6.82
C TYR A 223 -15.88 -4.57 5.96
N VAL A 224 -16.54 -3.49 5.52
CA VAL A 224 -15.92 -2.39 4.76
C VAL A 224 -15.74 -1.18 5.67
N GLU A 225 -14.52 -0.66 5.76
CA GLU A 225 -14.23 0.62 6.40
C GLU A 225 -13.75 1.65 5.36
N ASP A 226 -14.07 2.91 5.60
CA ASP A 226 -13.50 4.06 4.88
C ASP A 226 -12.08 4.36 5.38
N LYS A 227 -11.18 3.39 5.19
CA LYS A 227 -9.76 3.44 5.60
C LYS A 227 -8.87 2.88 4.50
N LEU A 228 -7.62 3.35 4.46
CA LEU A 228 -6.65 2.81 3.51
C LEU A 228 -6.29 1.36 3.89
N PHE A 229 -6.02 0.52 2.88
CA PHE A 229 -5.72 -0.90 3.07
C PHE A 229 -6.73 -1.65 3.95
N ALA A 230 -8.03 -1.38 3.78
CA ALA A 230 -9.10 -2.11 4.47
C ALA A 230 -8.99 -3.64 4.27
N THR A 231 -8.46 -4.07 3.12
CA THR A 231 -8.25 -5.48 2.75
C THR A 231 -6.76 -5.75 2.51
N LEU A 232 -6.21 -6.74 3.21
CA LEU A 232 -4.84 -7.24 3.04
C LEU A 232 -4.82 -8.70 2.55
N ASP A 233 -5.71 -9.53 3.09
CA ASP A 233 -5.90 -10.89 2.62
C ASP A 233 -6.74 -10.89 1.34
N THR A 234 -6.33 -11.63 0.31
CA THR A 234 -7.13 -11.80 -0.91
C THR A 234 -8.38 -12.63 -0.61
N HIS A 235 -9.56 -12.10 -0.93
CA HIS A 235 -10.82 -12.83 -0.77
C HIS A 235 -11.27 -13.38 -2.11
N THR A 236 -11.26 -14.70 -2.26
CA THR A 236 -11.64 -15.38 -3.51
C THR A 236 -12.96 -16.13 -3.35
N ARG A 237 -13.89 -15.95 -4.28
CA ARG A 237 -15.22 -16.56 -4.28
C ARG A 237 -15.68 -17.00 -5.66
N LYS A 238 -16.62 -17.95 -5.68
CA LYS A 238 -17.36 -18.29 -6.89
C LYS A 238 -18.48 -17.28 -7.08
N LEU A 239 -18.57 -16.69 -8.26
CA LEU A 239 -19.61 -15.77 -8.68
C LEU A 239 -20.36 -16.40 -9.85
N TYR A 240 -21.69 -16.30 -9.82
CA TYR A 240 -22.56 -16.69 -10.92
C TYR A 240 -23.09 -15.43 -11.60
N LEU A 241 -22.80 -15.28 -12.89
CA LEU A 241 -23.08 -14.04 -13.63
C LEU A 241 -24.49 -13.98 -14.24
N SER A 242 -25.14 -15.12 -14.44
CA SER A 242 -26.51 -15.23 -14.96
C SER A 242 -27.29 -16.29 -14.20
N ASN A 243 -28.60 -16.04 -14.03
CA ASN A 243 -29.52 -16.98 -13.40
C ASN A 243 -29.97 -18.09 -14.37
N ASP A 244 -30.01 -17.80 -15.68
CA ASP A 244 -30.61 -18.67 -16.69
C ASP A 244 -29.59 -19.65 -17.31
N ALA A 245 -28.31 -19.25 -17.33
CA ALA A 245 -27.18 -20.10 -17.71
C ALA A 245 -25.98 -19.75 -16.80
N PRO A 246 -25.70 -20.57 -15.77
CA PRO A 246 -24.74 -20.20 -14.73
C PRO A 246 -23.30 -20.26 -15.27
N VAL A 247 -22.83 -19.15 -15.85
CA VAL A 247 -21.40 -18.93 -16.09
C VAL A 247 -20.75 -18.72 -14.73
N GLN A 248 -20.06 -19.76 -14.26
CA GLN A 248 -19.33 -19.75 -13.01
C GLN A 248 -17.97 -19.11 -13.23
N VAL A 249 -17.68 -18.04 -12.50
CA VAL A 249 -16.37 -17.39 -12.47
C VAL A 249 -15.82 -17.35 -11.06
N ILE A 250 -14.52 -17.17 -10.94
CA ILE A 250 -13.86 -16.89 -9.67
C ILE A 250 -13.56 -15.40 -9.61
N ILE A 251 -14.03 -14.71 -8.57
CA ILE A 251 -13.72 -13.31 -8.33
C ILE A 251 -12.84 -13.16 -7.08
N SER A 252 -11.85 -12.29 -7.16
CA SER A 252 -10.89 -12.01 -6.08
C SER A 252 -10.88 -10.51 -5.73
N ASP A 253 -11.10 -10.17 -4.46
CA ASP A 253 -10.77 -8.84 -3.90
C ASP A 253 -9.27 -8.78 -3.60
N THR A 254 -8.60 -7.74 -4.08
CA THR A 254 -7.14 -7.59 -3.98
C THR A 254 -6.73 -6.42 -3.09
N VAL A 255 -5.47 -6.42 -2.67
CA VAL A 255 -4.90 -5.32 -1.89
C VAL A 255 -4.98 -4.03 -2.72
N GLY A 256 -5.45 -2.94 -2.11
CA GLY A 256 -5.51 -1.67 -2.80
C GLY A 256 -4.14 -1.07 -3.07
N PHE A 257 -3.97 -0.50 -4.25
CA PHE A 257 -2.76 0.24 -4.60
C PHE A 257 -2.75 1.63 -3.97
N ILE A 258 -1.56 2.14 -3.68
CA ILE A 258 -1.36 3.51 -3.18
C ILE A 258 -0.19 4.14 -3.94
N ASP A 259 -0.07 5.46 -3.89
CA ASP A 259 1.06 6.18 -4.46
C ASP A 259 2.36 5.73 -3.80
N ARG A 260 3.40 5.59 -4.62
CA ARG A 260 4.76 5.25 -4.18
C ARG A 260 4.78 4.06 -3.23
N LEU A 261 4.14 2.95 -3.64
CA LEU A 261 4.31 1.67 -2.95
C LEU A 261 5.80 1.32 -2.92
N PRO A 262 6.39 1.06 -1.75
CA PRO A 262 7.80 0.70 -1.65
C PRO A 262 8.10 -0.58 -2.44
N HIS A 263 9.19 -0.60 -3.21
CA HIS A 263 9.57 -1.78 -4.00
C HIS A 263 9.77 -3.04 -3.14
N THR A 264 10.23 -2.88 -1.90
CA THR A 264 10.36 -3.98 -0.92
C THR A 264 9.00 -4.60 -0.59
N LEU A 265 7.95 -3.78 -0.52
CA LEU A 265 6.59 -4.21 -0.32
C LEU A 265 6.06 -4.94 -1.56
N ILE A 266 6.27 -4.43 -2.76
CA ILE A 266 5.83 -5.12 -4.00
C ILE A 266 6.44 -6.54 -4.09
N ALA A 267 7.73 -6.69 -3.76
CA ALA A 267 8.40 -7.98 -3.77
C ALA A 267 7.83 -8.97 -2.73
N SER A 268 7.57 -8.51 -1.51
CA SER A 268 7.00 -9.34 -0.43
C SER A 268 5.52 -9.68 -0.65
N PHE A 269 4.78 -8.79 -1.32
CA PHE A 269 3.36 -8.96 -1.66
C PHE A 269 3.13 -9.56 -3.06
N LYS A 270 4.19 -9.97 -3.77
CA LYS A 270 4.08 -10.63 -5.09
C LYS A 270 3.20 -11.88 -5.05
N SER A 271 3.24 -12.62 -3.94
CA SER A 271 2.39 -13.81 -3.76
C SER A 271 0.91 -13.46 -3.53
N THR A 272 0.59 -12.36 -2.84
CA THR A 272 -0.79 -11.84 -2.76
C THR A 272 -1.26 -11.16 -4.05
N LEU A 273 -0.35 -10.62 -4.84
CA LEU A 273 -0.62 -10.05 -6.16
C LEU A 273 -0.64 -11.12 -7.27
N SER A 274 -0.32 -12.38 -6.95
CA SER A 274 -0.40 -13.49 -7.92
C SER A 274 -1.80 -13.68 -8.49
N GLU A 275 -2.85 -13.39 -7.71
CA GLU A 275 -4.24 -13.43 -8.18
C GLU A 275 -4.52 -12.39 -9.28
N VAL A 276 -3.75 -11.28 -9.34
CA VAL A 276 -3.84 -10.29 -10.42
C VAL A 276 -3.15 -10.81 -11.68
N VAL A 277 -1.99 -11.45 -11.53
CA VAL A 277 -1.19 -11.99 -12.65
C VAL A 277 -1.85 -13.24 -13.27
N GLU A 278 -2.53 -14.04 -12.45
CA GLU A 278 -3.25 -15.24 -12.88
C GLU A 278 -4.70 -14.94 -13.31
N ALA A 279 -5.12 -13.67 -13.37
CA ALA A 279 -6.48 -13.30 -13.78
C ALA A 279 -6.65 -13.32 -15.30
N ASP A 280 -7.82 -13.72 -15.76
CA ASP A 280 -8.20 -13.63 -17.18
C ASP A 280 -8.81 -12.25 -17.51
N LEU A 281 -9.32 -11.56 -16.49
CA LEU A 281 -9.91 -10.23 -16.58
C LEU A 281 -9.61 -9.39 -15.33
N LEU A 282 -9.21 -8.15 -15.54
CA LEU A 282 -9.10 -7.15 -14.47
C LEU A 282 -10.33 -6.25 -14.46
N ILE A 283 -10.88 -6.02 -13.27
CA ILE A 283 -11.82 -4.93 -13.03
C ILE A 283 -11.03 -3.81 -12.36
N HIS A 284 -10.68 -2.77 -13.13
CA HIS A 284 -10.05 -1.58 -12.59
C HIS A 284 -11.12 -0.65 -12.01
N LEU A 285 -11.29 -0.74 -10.69
CA LEU A 285 -12.24 0.10 -9.96
C LEU A 285 -11.62 1.46 -9.62
N ILE A 286 -12.27 2.52 -10.08
CA ILE A 286 -11.79 3.90 -10.02
C ILE A 286 -12.78 4.72 -9.18
N ASP A 287 -12.27 5.55 -8.27
CA ASP A 287 -13.10 6.50 -7.52
C ASP A 287 -13.40 7.74 -8.38
N SER A 288 -14.66 7.89 -8.82
CA SER A 288 -15.06 9.00 -9.68
C SER A 288 -15.09 10.35 -8.96
N SER A 289 -15.22 10.34 -7.63
CA SER A 289 -15.27 11.57 -6.81
C SER A 289 -13.89 12.19 -6.57
N ASP A 290 -12.82 11.47 -6.94
CA ASP A 290 -11.47 11.94 -6.75
C ASP A 290 -11.08 12.99 -7.81
N LYS A 291 -10.62 14.16 -7.33
CA LYS A 291 -10.13 15.23 -8.21
C LYS A 291 -8.89 14.85 -9.02
N ASN A 292 -8.15 13.83 -8.60
CA ASN A 292 -6.88 13.40 -9.21
C ASN A 292 -7.01 12.01 -9.86
N ILE A 293 -8.19 11.74 -10.42
CA ILE A 293 -8.54 10.45 -11.02
C ILE A 293 -7.51 9.98 -12.06
N GLU A 294 -7.06 10.88 -12.94
CA GLU A 294 -6.09 10.61 -14.00
C GLU A 294 -4.74 10.13 -13.44
N GLU A 295 -4.21 10.85 -12.44
CA GLU A 295 -2.95 10.47 -11.79
C GLU A 295 -3.06 9.10 -11.11
N LYS A 296 -4.19 8.81 -10.47
CA LYS A 296 -4.41 7.54 -9.79
C LYS A 296 -4.53 6.38 -10.77
N ILE A 297 -5.20 6.58 -11.90
CA ILE A 297 -5.31 5.58 -12.97
C ILE A 297 -3.90 5.24 -13.50
N ILE A 298 -3.11 6.26 -13.86
CA ILE A 298 -1.74 6.07 -14.37
C ILE A 298 -0.88 5.31 -13.34
N LYS A 299 -1.00 5.63 -12.05
CA LYS A 299 -0.26 4.94 -10.97
C LYS A 299 -0.66 3.47 -10.85
N VAL A 300 -1.94 3.16 -10.93
CA VAL A 300 -2.44 1.78 -10.90
C VAL A 300 -1.95 1.01 -12.12
N GLU A 301 -2.04 1.59 -13.32
CA GLU A 301 -1.56 0.98 -14.57
C GLU A 301 -0.05 0.72 -14.55
N ASN A 302 0.75 1.66 -14.07
CA ASN A 302 2.18 1.46 -13.87
C ASN A 302 2.46 0.31 -12.89
N THR A 303 1.71 0.23 -11.80
CA THR A 303 1.84 -0.87 -10.82
C THR A 303 1.46 -2.21 -11.45
N ILE A 304 0.38 -2.28 -12.24
CA ILE A 304 -0.04 -3.47 -13.00
C ILE A 304 1.06 -3.91 -13.98
N LYS A 305 1.74 -2.94 -14.61
CA LYS A 305 2.88 -3.22 -15.50
C LYS A 305 4.09 -3.76 -14.74
N GLU A 306 4.43 -3.19 -13.59
CA GLU A 306 5.56 -3.65 -12.76
C GLU A 306 5.39 -5.08 -12.23
N ILE A 307 4.14 -5.50 -11.96
CA ILE A 307 3.84 -6.87 -11.53
C ILE A 307 3.73 -7.87 -12.70
N GLY A 308 3.79 -7.40 -13.94
CA GLY A 308 3.73 -8.24 -15.15
C GLY A 308 2.32 -8.64 -15.59
N ALA A 309 1.30 -7.82 -15.27
CA ALA A 309 -0.11 -8.09 -15.57
C ALA A 309 -0.66 -7.15 -16.68
N SER A 310 0.21 -6.50 -17.46
CA SER A 310 -0.19 -5.48 -18.45
C SER A 310 -0.90 -6.03 -19.69
N GLU A 311 -0.76 -7.32 -19.98
CA GLU A 311 -1.38 -7.96 -21.16
C GLU A 311 -2.83 -8.40 -20.90
N ILE A 312 -3.25 -8.41 -19.63
CA ILE A 312 -4.60 -8.86 -19.22
C ILE A 312 -5.61 -7.77 -19.56
N LYS A 313 -6.74 -8.15 -20.19
CA LYS A 313 -7.84 -7.22 -20.51
C LYS A 313 -8.35 -6.58 -19.21
N SER A 314 -8.52 -5.26 -19.22
CA SER A 314 -8.99 -4.49 -18.06
C SER A 314 -10.26 -3.72 -18.39
N LEU A 315 -11.26 -3.81 -17.51
CA LEU A 315 -12.48 -3.01 -17.55
C LEU A 315 -12.36 -1.84 -16.58
N SER A 316 -12.45 -0.61 -17.11
CA SER A 316 -12.47 0.61 -16.30
C SER A 316 -13.85 0.85 -15.73
N VAL A 317 -13.98 0.66 -14.41
CA VAL A 317 -15.25 0.80 -13.67
C VAL A 317 -15.16 2.01 -12.74
N PHE A 318 -15.91 3.04 -13.07
CA PHE A 318 -16.03 4.30 -12.35
C PHE A 318 -17.08 4.18 -11.25
N ASN A 319 -16.61 4.05 -10.01
CA ASN A 319 -17.42 3.88 -8.80
C ASN A 319 -17.69 5.22 -8.10
N LYS A 320 -18.60 5.21 -7.10
CA LYS A 320 -19.03 6.38 -6.32
C LYS A 320 -19.68 7.48 -7.17
N ILE A 321 -20.44 7.08 -8.20
CA ILE A 321 -21.15 8.04 -9.06
C ILE A 321 -22.23 8.85 -8.32
N ASP A 322 -22.61 8.41 -7.12
CA ASP A 322 -23.49 9.15 -6.21
C ASP A 322 -22.84 10.39 -5.60
N CYS A 323 -21.52 10.57 -5.75
CA CYS A 323 -20.76 11.71 -5.24
C CYS A 323 -20.32 12.70 -6.33
N ILE A 324 -20.74 12.50 -7.59
CA ILE A 324 -20.36 13.35 -8.73
C ILE A 324 -21.58 13.96 -9.41
N ASP A 325 -21.38 15.10 -10.07
CA ASP A 325 -22.39 15.76 -10.90
C ASP A 325 -22.36 15.25 -12.35
N GLU A 326 -23.38 15.62 -13.14
CA GLU A 326 -23.46 15.22 -14.56
C GLU A 326 -22.30 15.76 -15.40
N ILE A 327 -21.78 16.95 -15.06
CA ILE A 327 -20.65 17.57 -15.75
C ILE A 327 -19.39 16.72 -15.60
N GLN A 328 -19.07 16.27 -14.38
CA GLN A 328 -17.95 15.36 -14.13
C GLN A 328 -18.14 14.03 -14.85
N LYS A 329 -19.36 13.49 -14.84
CA LYS A 329 -19.68 12.23 -15.53
C LYS A 329 -19.46 12.33 -17.04
N ASP A 330 -19.87 13.42 -17.68
CA ASP A 330 -19.70 13.64 -19.11
C ASP A 330 -18.23 13.87 -19.49
N LYS A 331 -17.46 14.55 -18.64
CA LYS A 331 -15.99 14.62 -18.82
C LYS A 331 -15.35 13.24 -18.87
N ILE A 332 -15.73 12.34 -17.96
CA ILE A 332 -15.22 10.96 -17.94
C ILE A 332 -15.61 10.20 -19.22
N LYS A 333 -16.84 10.37 -19.73
CA LYS A 333 -17.28 9.75 -20.99
C LYS A 333 -16.44 10.17 -22.20
N ILE A 334 -15.99 11.41 -22.22
CA ILE A 334 -15.18 11.96 -23.33
C ILE A 334 -13.74 11.47 -23.24
N LEU A 335 -13.19 11.38 -22.03
CA LEU A 335 -11.78 11.07 -21.80
C LEU A 335 -11.44 9.58 -21.85
N TYR A 336 -12.40 8.71 -21.52
CA TYR A 336 -12.16 7.28 -21.39
C TYR A 336 -13.03 6.49 -22.38
N ASN A 337 -12.45 5.46 -22.99
CA ASN A 337 -13.18 4.55 -23.85
C ASN A 337 -14.05 3.61 -23.02
N ASN A 338 -15.36 3.56 -23.31
CA ASN A 338 -16.35 2.68 -22.67
C ASN A 338 -16.33 2.69 -21.12
N PRO A 339 -16.48 3.85 -20.45
CA PRO A 339 -16.47 3.90 -18.99
C PRO A 339 -17.74 3.27 -18.40
N ILE A 340 -17.56 2.36 -17.44
CA ILE A 340 -18.68 1.71 -16.75
C ILE A 340 -18.95 2.45 -15.45
N PHE A 341 -20.11 3.10 -15.34
CA PHE A 341 -20.48 3.90 -14.18
C PHE A 341 -21.30 3.10 -13.17
N ILE A 342 -20.87 3.03 -11.91
CA ILE A 342 -21.58 2.34 -10.82
C ILE A 342 -21.56 3.11 -9.50
N SER A 343 -22.50 2.78 -8.61
CA SER A 343 -22.34 3.06 -7.17
C SER A 343 -22.46 1.75 -6.41
N ALA A 344 -21.33 1.22 -5.92
CA ALA A 344 -21.33 0.01 -5.10
C ALA A 344 -22.06 0.20 -3.77
N LYS A 345 -22.10 1.43 -3.23
CA LYS A 345 -22.80 1.73 -1.97
C LYS A 345 -24.31 1.72 -2.14
N ASN A 346 -24.81 2.30 -3.23
CA ASN A 346 -26.24 2.48 -3.47
C ASN A 346 -26.83 1.43 -4.43
N ASN A 347 -26.05 0.40 -4.78
CA ASN A 347 -26.43 -0.65 -5.72
C ASN A 347 -26.89 -0.12 -7.10
N ILE A 348 -26.23 0.93 -7.61
CA ILE A 348 -26.59 1.56 -8.89
C ILE A 348 -25.77 0.92 -10.02
N ASN A 349 -26.44 0.53 -11.11
CA ASN A 349 -25.86 -0.03 -12.35
C ASN A 349 -25.07 -1.35 -12.20
N ILE A 350 -25.24 -2.07 -11.10
CA ILE A 350 -24.52 -3.33 -10.87
C ILE A 350 -24.98 -4.44 -11.83
N GLU A 351 -26.27 -4.53 -12.12
CA GLU A 351 -26.76 -5.52 -13.10
C GLU A 351 -26.19 -5.28 -14.49
N ASN A 352 -26.03 -4.01 -14.88
CA ASN A 352 -25.37 -3.64 -16.12
C ASN A 352 -23.90 -4.07 -16.11
N LEU A 353 -23.18 -3.83 -15.00
CA LEU A 353 -21.81 -4.32 -14.84
C LEU A 353 -21.72 -5.85 -14.99
N ARG A 354 -22.64 -6.61 -14.39
CA ARG A 354 -22.67 -8.09 -14.54
C ARG A 354 -22.85 -8.51 -15.99
N LYS A 355 -23.74 -7.85 -16.74
CA LYS A 355 -23.95 -8.11 -18.18
C LYS A 355 -22.70 -7.81 -19.00
N ILE A 356 -22.02 -6.70 -18.73
CA ILE A 356 -20.79 -6.33 -19.44
C ILE A 356 -19.68 -7.34 -19.15
N ILE A 357 -19.52 -7.77 -17.89
CA ILE A 357 -18.57 -8.81 -17.51
C ILE A 357 -18.87 -10.11 -18.27
N LEU A 358 -20.13 -10.54 -18.28
CA LEU A 358 -20.57 -11.75 -19.01
C LEU A 358 -20.22 -11.66 -20.51
N ASN A 359 -20.55 -10.56 -21.17
CA ASN A 359 -20.26 -10.36 -22.59
C ASN A 359 -18.76 -10.38 -22.85
N THR A 360 -17.97 -9.75 -21.98
CA THR A 360 -16.50 -9.72 -22.09
C THR A 360 -15.91 -11.12 -21.99
N ILE A 361 -16.42 -11.95 -21.09
CA ILE A 361 -16.00 -13.35 -20.95
C ILE A 361 -16.33 -14.15 -22.21
N LEU A 362 -17.53 -13.97 -22.75
CA LEU A 362 -17.96 -14.64 -23.98
C LEU A 362 -17.11 -14.22 -25.19
N GLU A 363 -16.66 -12.96 -25.25
CA GLU A 363 -15.71 -12.50 -26.25
C GLU A 363 -14.34 -13.16 -26.10
N LEU A 364 -13.80 -13.18 -24.88
CA LEU A 364 -12.46 -13.75 -24.62
C LEU A 364 -12.42 -15.26 -24.88
N ASN A 365 -13.45 -16.00 -24.48
CA ASN A 365 -13.53 -17.44 -24.71
C ASN A 365 -13.74 -17.80 -26.19
N LYS A 366 -14.20 -16.87 -27.04
CA LYS A 366 -14.32 -17.08 -28.49
C LYS A 366 -13.00 -16.97 -29.25
N VAL A 367 -11.95 -16.39 -28.63
CA VAL A 367 -10.63 -16.21 -29.25
C VAL A 367 -9.76 -17.47 -29.12
N GLU A 368 -10.15 -18.44 -28.28
CA GLU A 368 -9.41 -19.69 -28.05
C GLU A 368 -9.82 -20.88 -28.96
N TYR A 369 -10.67 -20.67 -29.98
CA TYR A 369 -11.09 -21.72 -30.93
C TYR A 369 -10.60 -21.49 -32.35
#